data_AF-A0A2W4JBT5-F1
#
_entry.id   AF-A0A2W4JBT5-F1
#
_cell.length_a   1.000
_cell.length_b   1.000
_cell.length_c   1.000
_cell.angle_alpha   90.00
_cell.angle_beta   90.00
_cell.angle_gamma   90.00
#
_symmetry.space_group_name_H-M   'P 1'
#
loop_
_entity.id
_entity.type
_entity.pdbx_description
1 polymer ?
#
loop_
_entity_poly.entity_id
_entity_poly.type
_entity_poly.pdbx_seq_one_letter_code
_entity_poly.pdbx_strand_id
1 'polypeptide(L)'
;VPPATVSLFGSSFLTWRGIPIVPTDKLAVNSKGRSSILLVRSGLEKQGVVGLFQPGVPGEIQPSLSVRFNGIDNRAVASYLVSLYCSAAALTDDALGALDDVDVTNYYDYA
;
A
#
# COMPACT_ATOMS: atom_id res chain seq x y z
N VAL A 1 20.90 3.25 22.86
CA VAL A 1 19.47 3.57 23.10
C VAL A 1 18.66 2.71 22.15
N PRO A 2 17.68 1.91 22.62
CA PRO A 2 16.83 1.14 21.73
C PRO A 2 16.07 2.09 20.78
N PRO A 3 15.90 1.73 19.50
CA PRO A 3 15.19 2.57 18.55
C PRO A 3 13.76 2.82 19.03
N ALA A 4 13.27 4.05 18.83
CA ALA A 4 11.92 4.40 19.25
C ALA A 4 10.89 3.61 18.42
N THR A 5 9.92 2.98 19.10
CA THR A 5 8.86 2.21 18.46
C THR A 5 7.47 2.71 18.85
N VAL A 6 6.47 2.35 18.03
CA VAL A 6 5.04 2.58 18.29
C VAL A 6 4.26 1.29 18.04
N SER A 7 3.23 1.04 18.84
CA SER A 7 2.31 -0.09 18.63
C SER A 7 1.15 0.32 17.71
N LEU A 8 1.01 -0.35 16.58
CA LEU A 8 -0.09 -0.16 15.62
C LEU A 8 -0.69 -1.53 15.31
N PHE A 9 -2.02 -1.65 15.37
CA PHE A 9 -2.72 -2.91 15.05
C PHE A 9 -2.17 -4.15 15.80
N GLY A 10 -1.69 -3.97 17.04
CA GLY A 10 -1.11 -5.04 17.86
C GLY A 10 0.33 -5.44 17.50
N SER A 11 0.98 -4.73 16.58
CA SER A 11 2.38 -4.95 16.17
C SER A 11 3.25 -3.72 16.47
N SER A 12 4.54 -3.96 16.73
CA SER A 12 5.51 -2.90 17.00
C SER A 12 6.20 -2.44 15.71
N PHE A 13 6.20 -1.13 15.46
CA PHE A 13 6.83 -0.51 14.29
C PHE A 13 7.93 0.45 14.73
N LEU A 14 9.03 0.50 13.97
CA LEU A 14 10.08 1.50 14.16
C LEU A 14 9.53 2.90 13.85
N THR A 15 10.08 3.91 14.53
CA THR A 15 9.74 5.31 14.29
C THR A 15 10.99 6.14 14.02
N TRP A 16 10.86 7.12 13.13
CA TRP A 16 11.86 8.16 12.92
C TRP A 16 11.23 9.53 13.14
N ARG A 17 11.76 10.30 14.10
CA ARG A 17 11.20 11.61 14.49
C ARG A 17 9.70 11.56 14.83
N GLY A 18 9.25 10.46 15.44
CA GLY A 18 7.85 10.24 15.79
C GLY A 18 6.95 9.75 14.63
N ILE A 19 7.49 9.56 13.43
CA ILE A 19 6.75 9.06 12.26
C ILE A 19 7.02 7.55 12.13
N PRO A 20 5.98 6.69 12.05
CA PRO A 20 6.15 5.25 11.91
C PRO A 20 6.69 4.87 10.53
N ILE A 21 7.62 3.91 10.50
CA ILE A 21 8.12 3.27 9.29
C ILE A 21 7.33 1.97 9.08
N VAL A 22 6.45 1.97 8.08
CA VAL A 22 5.60 0.82 7.76
C VAL A 22 6.26 0.02 6.63
N PRO A 23 6.64 -1.26 6.84
CA PRO A 23 7.22 -2.09 5.80
C PRO A 23 6.16 -2.48 4.76
N THR A 24 6.58 -2.57 3.51
CA THR A 24 5.79 -3.14 2.42
C THR A 24 6.70 -3.87 1.44
N ASP A 25 6.22 -4.99 0.93
CA ASP A 25 6.86 -5.78 -0.13
C ASP A 25 6.51 -5.28 -1.53
N LYS A 26 5.63 -4.28 -1.66
CA LYS A 26 5.16 -3.75 -2.95
C LYS A 26 6.09 -2.69 -3.53
N LEU A 27 6.96 -2.10 -2.73
CA LEU A 27 8.07 -1.28 -3.23
C LEU A 27 9.18 -2.21 -3.70
N ALA A 28 9.31 -2.33 -5.03
CA ALA A 28 10.22 -3.27 -5.64
C ALA A 28 11.68 -2.91 -5.35
N VAL A 29 12.47 -3.92 -4.97
CA VAL A 29 13.93 -3.82 -4.96
C VAL A 29 14.43 -4.27 -6.33
N ASN A 30 15.14 -3.40 -7.04
CA ASN A 30 15.64 -3.70 -8.37
C ASN A 30 16.85 -4.66 -8.32
N SER A 31 17.31 -5.11 -9.49
CA SER A 31 18.45 -6.04 -9.61
C SER A 31 19.78 -5.48 -9.08
N LYS A 32 19.89 -4.17 -8.86
CA LYS A 32 21.05 -3.49 -8.26
C LYS A 32 20.91 -3.29 -6.75
N GLY A 33 19.87 -3.87 -6.12
CA GLY A 33 19.62 -3.71 -4.68
C GLY A 33 19.16 -2.29 -4.31
N ARG A 34 18.50 -1.58 -5.22
CA ARG A 34 17.95 -0.24 -4.96
C ARG A 34 16.44 -0.30 -4.82
N SER A 35 15.91 0.50 -3.89
CA SER A 35 14.48 0.66 -3.65
C SER A 35 14.16 2.14 -3.44
N SER A 36 12.89 2.44 -3.14
CA SER A 36 12.43 3.77 -2.76
C SER A 36 11.74 3.71 -1.40
N ILE A 37 11.74 4.83 -0.68
CA ILE A 37 10.95 5.03 0.54
C ILE A 37 9.93 6.13 0.28
N LEU A 38 8.68 5.90 0.65
CA LEU A 38 7.60 6.88 0.51
C LEU A 38 7.24 7.49 1.86
N LEU A 39 7.03 8.81 1.87
CA LEU A 39 6.43 9.55 2.98
C LEU A 39 5.05 10.04 2.55
N VAL A 40 4.01 9.65 3.29
CA VAL A 40 2.61 9.91 2.93
C VAL A 40 1.90 10.66 4.06
N ARG A 41 1.34 11.83 3.77
CA ARG A 41 0.31 12.46 4.60
C ARG A 41 -1.04 11.94 4.14
N SER A 42 -1.81 11.28 5.00
CA SER A 42 -3.11 10.69 4.63
C SER A 42 -4.31 11.48 5.16
N GLY A 43 -5.42 11.41 4.44
CA GLY A 43 -6.74 11.90 4.87
C GLY A 43 -7.16 13.24 4.25
N LEU A 44 -8.47 13.40 4.04
CA LEU A 44 -9.08 14.58 3.40
C LEU A 44 -8.89 15.85 4.23
N GLU A 45 -9.12 15.79 5.54
CA GLU A 45 -9.01 16.94 6.46
C GLU A 45 -7.59 17.54 6.48
N LYS A 46 -6.58 16.71 6.21
CA LYS A 46 -5.16 17.11 6.19
C LYS A 46 -4.68 17.46 4.79
N GLN A 47 -5.57 17.54 3.79
CA GLN A 47 -5.19 17.68 2.38
C GLN A 47 -4.11 16.66 2.00
N GLY A 48 -4.32 15.41 2.40
CA GLY A 48 -3.39 14.31 2.19
C GLY A 48 -3.71 13.48 0.95
N VAL A 49 -3.10 12.30 0.87
CA VAL A 49 -3.46 11.24 -0.06
C VAL A 49 -4.73 10.55 0.44
N VAL A 50 -5.68 10.35 -0.49
CA VAL A 50 -6.96 9.68 -0.24
C VAL A 50 -7.16 8.53 -1.22
N GLY A 51 -7.77 7.44 -0.75
CA GLY A 51 -8.23 6.34 -1.60
C GLY A 51 -9.59 6.65 -2.22
N LEU A 52 -9.76 6.31 -3.49
CA LEU A 52 -11.01 6.42 -4.22
C LEU A 52 -11.58 5.02 -4.45
N PHE A 53 -12.88 4.88 -4.26
CA PHE A 53 -13.60 3.63 -4.40
C PHE A 53 -14.96 3.91 -5.07
N GLN A 54 -15.45 2.96 -5.87
CA GLN A 54 -16.76 3.04 -6.51
C GLN A 54 -17.84 2.41 -5.60
N PRO A 55 -18.80 3.19 -5.08
CA PRO A 55 -19.91 2.64 -4.30
C PRO A 55 -21.01 2.05 -5.20
N GLY A 56 -21.78 1.10 -4.65
CA GLY A 56 -23.03 0.62 -5.25
C GLY A 56 -22.81 -0.29 -6.46
N VAL A 57 -21.72 -1.05 -6.48
CA VAL A 57 -21.41 -1.97 -7.58
C VAL A 57 -22.35 -3.18 -7.48
N PRO A 58 -22.99 -3.65 -8.56
CA PRO A 58 -23.83 -4.84 -8.45
C PRO A 58 -22.99 -6.07 -8.04
N GLY A 59 -23.49 -6.89 -7.10
CA GLY A 59 -22.74 -8.03 -6.56
C GLY A 59 -21.57 -7.65 -5.64
N GLU A 60 -21.64 -6.48 -5.00
CA GLU A 60 -20.64 -5.99 -4.03
C GLU A 60 -20.64 -6.83 -2.76
N ILE A 61 -19.47 -7.34 -2.37
CA ILE A 61 -19.24 -8.09 -1.12
C ILE A 61 -18.50 -7.23 -0.09
N GLN A 62 -17.60 -6.38 -0.56
CA GLN A 62 -16.87 -5.37 0.21
C GLN A 62 -16.80 -4.10 -0.63
N PRO A 63 -16.54 -2.92 -0.03
CA PRO A 63 -16.47 -1.67 -0.78
C PRO A 63 -15.66 -1.80 -2.07
N SER A 64 -16.34 -1.61 -3.20
CA SER A 64 -15.79 -1.69 -4.56
C SER A 64 -15.27 -3.04 -5.03
N LEU A 65 -15.45 -4.10 -4.26
CA LEU A 65 -15.16 -5.48 -4.64
C LEU A 65 -16.45 -6.20 -5.02
N SER A 66 -16.57 -6.53 -6.30
CA SER A 66 -17.71 -7.25 -6.88
C SER A 66 -17.30 -8.66 -7.29
N VAL A 67 -18.13 -9.64 -6.96
CA VAL A 67 -17.97 -11.03 -7.42
C VAL A 67 -19.27 -11.47 -8.08
N ARG A 68 -19.20 -11.91 -9.34
CA ARG A 68 -20.37 -12.31 -10.12
C ARG A 68 -20.18 -13.65 -10.80
N PHE A 69 -21.23 -14.44 -10.83
CA PHE A 69 -21.26 -15.67 -11.62
C PHE A 69 -21.39 -15.34 -13.11
N ASN A 70 -20.49 -15.88 -13.93
CA ASN A 70 -20.40 -15.64 -15.37
C ASN A 70 -20.85 -16.87 -16.19
N GLY A 71 -21.68 -17.74 -15.59
CA GLY A 71 -22.22 -18.93 -16.25
C GLY A 71 -21.31 -20.15 -16.22
N ILE A 72 -21.76 -21.21 -16.89
CA ILE A 72 -21.03 -22.46 -17.12
C ILE A 72 -20.83 -22.61 -18.63
N ASP A 73 -19.62 -22.90 -19.06
CA ASP A 73 -19.32 -23.09 -20.49
C ASP A 73 -19.68 -24.50 -21.00
N ASN A 74 -19.52 -24.72 -22.31
CA ASN A 74 -19.79 -26.02 -22.96
C ASN A 74 -18.86 -27.17 -22.49
N ARG A 75 -17.85 -26.87 -21.67
CA ARG A 75 -16.93 -27.83 -21.06
C ARG A 75 -17.23 -28.03 -19.57
N ALA A 76 -18.40 -27.58 -19.11
CA ALA A 76 -18.84 -27.65 -17.72
C ALA A 76 -17.95 -26.85 -16.73
N VAL A 77 -17.27 -25.80 -17.19
CA VAL A 77 -16.48 -24.91 -16.33
C VAL A 77 -17.33 -23.75 -15.84
N ALA A 78 -17.52 -23.66 -14.53
CA ALA A 78 -18.17 -22.51 -13.89
C ALA A 78 -17.20 -21.34 -13.78
N SER A 79 -17.59 -20.17 -14.30
CA SER A 79 -16.77 -18.96 -14.29
C SER A 79 -17.30 -17.93 -13.30
N TYR A 80 -16.40 -17.24 -12.61
CA TYR A 80 -16.73 -16.10 -11.74
C TYR A 80 -15.86 -14.91 -12.13
N LEU A 81 -16.49 -13.74 -12.27
CA LEU A 81 -15.80 -12.47 -12.50
C LEU A 81 -15.62 -11.76 -11.16
N VAL A 82 -14.37 -11.52 -10.81
CA VAL A 82 -13.97 -10.73 -9.65
C VAL A 82 -13.46 -9.37 -10.13
N SER A 83 -14.13 -8.30 -9.76
CA SER A 83 -13.77 -6.92 -10.12
C SER A 83 -13.51 -6.09 -8.86
N LEU A 84 -12.37 -5.41 -8.82
CA LEU A 84 -12.03 -4.43 -7.79
C LEU A 84 -11.86 -3.05 -8.43
N TYR A 85 -12.64 -2.07 -7.98
CA TYR A 85 -12.54 -0.68 -8.44
C TYR A 85 -11.81 0.15 -7.38
N CYS A 86 -10.56 0.51 -7.63
CA CYS A 86 -9.78 1.35 -6.74
C CYS A 86 -8.97 2.39 -7.51
N SER A 87 -8.75 3.52 -6.85
CA SER A 87 -7.80 4.55 -7.28
C SER A 87 -7.28 5.30 -6.04
N ALA A 88 -6.35 6.23 -6.22
CA ALA A 88 -5.85 7.10 -5.18
C ALA A 88 -5.59 8.50 -5.76
N ALA A 89 -5.73 9.53 -4.93
CA ALA A 89 -5.46 10.90 -5.31
C ALA A 89 -4.63 11.60 -4.22
N ALA A 90 -3.58 12.30 -4.61
CA ALA A 90 -2.90 13.28 -3.77
C ALA A 90 -3.64 14.63 -3.92
N LEU A 91 -4.16 15.17 -2.82
CA LEU A 91 -4.94 16.41 -2.85
C LEU A 91 -4.05 17.65 -3.03
N THR A 92 -2.79 17.56 -2.64
CA THR A 92 -1.76 18.59 -2.80
C THR A 92 -0.42 17.94 -3.12
N ASP A 93 0.46 18.69 -3.79
CA ASP A 93 1.77 18.17 -4.21
C ASP A 93 2.71 17.84 -3.03
N ASP A 94 2.52 18.48 -1.88
CA ASP A 94 3.29 18.26 -0.65
C ASP A 94 2.79 17.06 0.18
N ALA A 95 1.70 16.40 -0.23
CA ALA A 95 1.13 15.27 0.51
C ALA A 95 1.95 13.98 0.38
N LEU A 96 2.84 13.89 -0.61
CA LEU A 96 3.63 12.71 -0.93
C LEU A 96 5.10 13.11 -1.20
N GLY A 97 6.03 12.39 -0.57
CA GLY A 97 7.46 12.48 -0.87
C GLY A 97 8.03 11.11 -1.18
N ALA A 98 9.00 11.04 -2.09
CA ALA A 98 9.75 9.84 -2.40
C ALA A 98 11.25 10.08 -2.20
N LEU A 99 11.90 9.17 -1.49
CA LEU A 99 13.35 9.03 -1.46
C LEU A 99 13.71 7.86 -2.38
N ASP A 100 14.26 8.17 -3.53
CA ASP A 100 14.67 7.17 -4.52
C ASP A 100 16.14 6.73 -4.34
N ASP A 101 16.49 5.62 -5.00
CA ASP A 101 17.83 5.05 -5.04
C ASP A 101 18.40 4.60 -3.68
N VAL A 102 17.51 4.17 -2.78
CA VAL A 102 17.87 3.66 -1.45
C VAL A 102 18.61 2.33 -1.59
N ASP A 103 19.85 2.28 -1.11
CA ASP A 103 20.68 1.08 -1.07
C ASP A 103 20.27 0.15 0.07
N VAL A 104 19.90 -1.09 -0.24
CA VAL A 104 19.62 -2.12 0.77
C VAL A 104 20.74 -3.15 0.93
N THR A 105 21.88 -2.94 0.27
CA THR A 105 23.00 -3.91 0.22
C THR A 105 24.20 -3.52 1.09
N ASN A 106 24.13 -2.37 1.77
CA ASN A 106 25.22 -1.87 2.59
C ASN A 106 25.21 -2.49 3.99
N TYR A 107 26.32 -3.13 4.38
CA TYR A 107 26.53 -3.73 5.70
C TYR A 107 27.80 -3.13 6.33
N TYR A 108 27.69 -2.73 7.60
CA TYR A 108 28.82 -2.18 8.36
C TYR A 108 29.66 -3.29 8.99
N ASP A 109 30.99 -3.23 8.81
CA ASP A 109 31.94 -4.01 9.59
C ASP A 109 32.29 -3.24 10.87
N TYR A 110 32.16 -3.89 12.02
CA TYR A 110 32.39 -3.30 13.34
C TYR A 110 33.64 -3.88 14.03
N ALA A 111 34.58 -4.44 13.25
CA ALA A 111 35.86 -4.97 13.73
C ALA A 111 36.71 -3.92 14.47
#